data_AF-A0AAV6IR26-F1
#
_entry.id   AF-A0AAV6IR26-F1
#
_cell.length_a   1.000
_cell.length_b   1.000
_cell.length_c   1.000
_cell.angle_alpha   90.00
_cell.angle_beta   90.00
_cell.angle_gamma   90.00
#
_symmetry.space_group_name_H-M   'P 1'
#
loop_
_entity.id
_entity.type
_entity.pdbx_description
1 polymer ?
#
loop_
_entity_poly.entity_id
_entity_poly.type
_entity_poly.pdbx_seq_one_letter_code
_entity_poly.pdbx_strand_id
1 'polypeptide(L)'
;MADADANCKKYGVPLYGASWVPPTAIRSDPNPTPPPPPPEQGDESSGDGSPPISDDNSLVLLAGGGGVGCNGISNALLLARFDFTSNSLSDYPVARLRTGTDLPYRMAVHPGGDGVICSSPEICRYYEWETVSTDVQNLGLKLSDKVIDELEDIGQQLALKFNYEGSVLALGGEVEIYFPLF
;
A
#
# COMPACT_ATOMS: atom_id res chain seq x y z
N MET A 1 21.17 15.21 25.49
CA MET A 1 20.33 15.75 24.41
C MET A 1 20.06 14.56 23.49
N ALA A 2 18.88 13.93 23.63
CA ALA A 2 18.55 12.76 22.81
C ALA A 2 18.45 13.22 21.36
N ASP A 3 19.11 12.48 20.47
CA ASP A 3 19.21 12.78 19.05
C ASP A 3 17.82 12.64 18.41
N ALA A 4 17.14 13.76 18.19
CA ALA A 4 15.79 13.79 17.64
C ALA A 4 15.72 13.23 16.20
N ASP A 5 16.87 13.01 15.56
CA ASP A 5 16.98 12.49 14.20
C ASP A 5 17.15 10.96 14.14
N ALA A 6 17.24 10.25 15.28
CA ALA A 6 17.53 8.81 15.28
C ALA A 6 16.48 7.96 14.54
N ASN A 7 15.20 8.35 14.57
CA ASN A 7 14.08 7.60 13.97
C ASN A 7 13.31 8.40 12.90
N CYS A 8 13.98 9.30 12.18
CA CYS A 8 13.38 10.07 11.10
C CYS A 8 14.04 9.72 9.76
N LYS A 9 13.24 9.41 8.73
CA LYS A 9 13.74 9.19 7.35
C LYS A 9 13.09 10.16 6.35
N LYS A 10 13.85 10.56 5.34
CA LYS A 10 13.43 11.48 4.27
C LYS A 10 13.62 10.81 2.91
N TYR A 11 12.58 10.83 2.08
CA TYR A 11 12.61 10.21 0.75
C TYR A 11 12.49 11.20 -0.42
N GLY A 12 12.70 12.49 -0.14
CA GLY A 12 12.77 13.54 -1.16
C GLY A 12 11.42 13.93 -1.78
N VAL A 13 10.30 13.55 -1.17
CA VAL A 13 8.95 14.03 -1.52
C VAL A 13 8.17 14.34 -0.23
N PRO A 14 7.25 15.31 -0.24
CA PRO A 14 6.24 15.44 0.80
C PRO A 14 5.39 14.16 0.88
N LEU A 15 5.09 13.71 2.10
CA LEU A 15 4.28 12.51 2.34
C LEU A 15 2.96 12.93 2.99
N TYR A 16 1.85 12.47 2.42
CA TYR A 16 0.48 12.81 2.82
C TYR A 16 -0.29 11.62 3.40
N GLY A 17 0.21 10.40 3.19
CA GLY A 17 -0.36 9.19 3.75
C GLY A 17 0.68 8.12 4.01
N ALA A 18 0.39 7.26 4.98
CA ALA A 18 1.14 6.04 5.27
C ALA A 18 0.17 4.90 5.59
N SER A 19 0.49 3.68 5.17
CA SER A 19 -0.25 2.46 5.52
C SER A 19 0.70 1.27 5.57
N TRP A 20 0.40 0.32 6.46
CA TRP A 20 1.07 -0.98 6.44
C TRP A 20 0.66 -1.78 5.21
N VAL A 21 1.62 -2.53 4.67
CA VAL A 21 1.36 -3.54 3.64
C VAL A 21 0.93 -4.83 4.33
N PRO A 22 -0.24 -5.41 3.99
CA PRO A 22 -0.67 -6.68 4.55
C PRO A 22 0.33 -7.80 4.25
N PRO A 23 0.58 -8.72 5.20
CA PRO A 23 1.48 -9.85 4.97
C PRO A 23 1.07 -10.73 3.78
N THR A 24 -0.23 -10.79 3.46
CA THR A 24 -0.78 -11.52 2.32
C THR A 24 -0.30 -10.97 0.97
N ALA A 25 -0.08 -9.66 0.86
CA ALA A 25 0.48 -9.05 -0.35
C ALA A 25 1.95 -9.45 -0.58
N ILE A 26 2.70 -9.67 0.51
CA ILE A 26 4.12 -10.04 0.48
C ILE A 26 4.30 -11.51 0.11
N ARG A 27 3.33 -12.36 0.49
CA ARG A 27 3.35 -13.82 0.29
C ARG A 27 2.72 -14.27 -1.03
N SER A 28 2.75 -13.43 -2.07
CA SER A 28 2.13 -13.75 -3.36
C SER A 28 2.89 -14.88 -4.08
N ASP A 29 2.77 -16.12 -3.58
CA ASP A 29 3.06 -17.33 -4.34
C ASP A 29 1.99 -17.45 -5.42
N PRO A 30 2.35 -17.53 -6.72
CA PRO A 30 1.41 -17.90 -7.73
C PRO A 30 1.14 -19.40 -7.55
N ASN A 31 -0.08 -19.71 -7.09
CA ASN A 31 -0.73 -21.03 -7.08
C ASN A 31 -0.66 -21.81 -5.75
N PRO A 32 -1.79 -22.05 -5.05
CA PRO A 32 -1.85 -23.13 -4.07
C PRO A 32 -1.74 -24.45 -4.83
N THR A 33 -0.56 -25.07 -4.78
CA THR A 33 -0.41 -26.44 -5.29
C THR A 33 -1.44 -27.31 -4.55
N PRO A 34 -2.32 -28.04 -5.24
CA PRO A 34 -3.27 -28.91 -4.56
C PRO A 34 -2.49 -29.90 -3.69
N PRO A 35 -2.94 -30.18 -2.46
CA PRO A 35 -2.22 -31.07 -1.57
C PRO A 35 -2.03 -32.42 -2.26
N PRO A 36 -0.82 -33.02 -2.20
CA PRO A 36 -0.62 -34.37 -2.71
C PRO A 36 -1.60 -35.33 -2.01
N PRO A 37 -2.11 -36.35 -2.71
CA PRO A 37 -3.02 -37.32 -2.09
C PRO A 37 -2.35 -37.96 -0.86
N PRO A 38 -3.12 -38.22 0.21
CA PRO A 38 -2.55 -38.62 1.48
C PRO A 38 -1.79 -39.94 1.35
N PRO A 39 -0.56 -40.05 1.88
CA PRO A 39 0.09 -41.33 2.05
C PRO A 39 -0.63 -42.13 3.15
N GLU A 40 -0.79 -43.42 2.90
CA GLU A 40 -1.43 -44.36 3.81
C GLU A 40 -0.67 -44.44 5.14
N GLN A 41 -1.42 -44.25 6.23
CA GLN A 41 -1.19 -44.63 7.63
C GLN A 41 0.27 -44.69 8.14
N GLY A 42 0.61 -43.72 8.99
CA GLY A 42 1.70 -43.79 9.95
C GLY A 42 1.51 -42.73 11.03
N ASP A 43 1.61 -43.15 12.29
CA ASP A 43 1.17 -42.47 13.50
C ASP A 43 1.97 -41.20 13.89
N GLU A 44 1.28 -40.33 14.65
CA GLU A 44 1.75 -39.28 15.57
C GLU A 44 2.24 -37.87 15.11
N SER A 45 1.73 -36.90 15.88
CA SER A 45 2.15 -35.51 16.10
C SER A 45 1.54 -34.40 15.23
N SER A 46 0.38 -33.91 15.68
CA SER A 46 -0.19 -32.61 15.35
C SER A 46 0.77 -31.47 15.70
N GLY A 47 1.42 -30.89 14.70
CA GLY A 47 2.06 -29.58 14.78
C GLY A 47 1.36 -28.63 13.81
N ASP A 48 0.52 -27.73 14.34
CA ASP A 48 0.02 -26.56 13.62
C ASP A 48 1.21 -25.62 13.35
N GLY A 49 1.93 -25.93 12.28
CA GLY A 49 3.11 -25.19 11.84
C GLY A 49 2.74 -24.12 10.83
N SER A 50 1.93 -23.14 11.23
CA SER A 50 2.00 -21.85 10.53
C SER A 50 3.42 -21.33 10.73
N PRO A 51 4.21 -21.08 9.65
CA PRO A 51 5.57 -20.60 9.83
C PRO A 51 5.54 -19.28 10.60
N PRO A 52 6.46 -19.07 11.55
CA PRO A 52 6.54 -17.82 12.28
C PRO A 52 6.67 -16.69 11.27
N ILE A 53 5.87 -15.64 11.46
CA ILE A 53 5.99 -14.40 10.70
C ILE A 53 7.39 -13.89 11.02
N SER A 54 8.35 -14.07 10.10
CA SER A 54 9.65 -13.44 10.23
C SER A 54 9.43 -11.93 10.19
N ASP A 55 9.68 -11.25 11.30
CA ASP A 55 9.50 -9.80 11.49
C ASP A 55 10.31 -8.94 10.50
N ASP A 56 11.20 -9.56 9.71
CA ASP A 56 12.20 -8.93 8.84
C ASP A 56 11.67 -8.30 7.54
N ASN A 57 10.38 -8.53 7.19
CA ASN A 57 9.79 -8.12 5.90
C ASN A 57 8.64 -7.11 6.03
N SER A 58 8.53 -6.40 7.15
CA SER A 58 7.45 -5.42 7.31
C SER A 58 7.64 -4.21 6.39
N LEU A 59 6.65 -3.96 5.53
CA LEU A 59 6.67 -2.87 4.57
C LEU A 59 5.63 -1.81 4.93
N VAL A 60 6.01 -0.55 4.75
CA VAL A 60 5.15 0.61 4.85
C VAL A 60 5.03 1.22 3.47
N LEU A 61 3.79 1.37 3.02
CA LEU A 61 3.45 2.15 1.84
C LEU A 61 3.26 3.62 2.23
N LEU A 62 3.91 4.50 1.48
CA LEU A 62 3.88 5.94 1.67
C LEU A 62 3.38 6.59 0.39
N ALA A 63 2.48 7.56 0.52
CA ALA A 63 1.92 8.29 -0.61
C ALA A 63 2.21 9.79 -0.47
N GLY A 64 2.61 10.43 -1.57
CA GLY A 64 2.72 11.87 -1.60
C GLY A 64 3.35 12.40 -2.89
N GLY A 65 3.81 13.65 -2.85
CA GLY A 65 4.27 14.33 -4.05
C GLY A 65 4.30 15.85 -3.97
N GLY A 66 4.67 16.48 -5.07
CA GLY A 66 4.71 17.94 -5.22
C GLY A 66 3.42 18.56 -5.78
N GLY A 67 2.44 17.74 -6.15
CA GLY A 67 1.21 18.19 -6.80
C GLY A 67 1.36 18.46 -8.31
N VAL A 68 0.40 19.19 -8.87
CA VAL A 68 0.27 19.45 -10.32
C VAL A 68 1.30 20.47 -10.83
N GLY A 69 1.92 21.26 -9.92
CA GLY A 69 2.78 22.38 -10.29
C GLY A 69 4.11 22.03 -10.98
N CYS A 70 4.45 20.75 -11.16
CA CYS A 70 5.68 20.31 -11.83
C CYS A 70 6.97 20.98 -11.30
N ASN A 71 7.04 21.27 -10.00
CA ASN A 71 8.12 22.01 -9.34
C ASN A 71 9.41 21.18 -9.12
N GLY A 72 9.68 20.19 -9.98
CA GLY A 72 10.81 19.26 -9.84
C GLY A 72 10.61 18.13 -8.81
N ILE A 73 9.51 18.13 -8.04
CA ILE A 73 9.15 17.06 -7.10
C ILE A 73 8.06 16.19 -7.72
N SER A 74 8.37 14.92 -7.99
CA SER A 74 7.41 13.97 -8.58
C SER A 74 6.37 13.49 -7.57
N ASN A 75 5.14 13.27 -8.02
CA ASN A 75 4.15 12.48 -7.29
C ASN A 75 4.53 10.99 -7.33
N ALA A 76 4.44 10.32 -6.17
CA ALA A 76 4.89 8.95 -6.04
C ALA A 76 4.21 8.17 -4.91
N LEU A 77 4.14 6.85 -5.11
CA LEU A 77 3.98 5.85 -4.08
C LEU A 77 5.34 5.22 -3.77
N LEU A 78 5.69 5.11 -2.50
CA LEU A 78 6.96 4.57 -2.03
C LEU A 78 6.71 3.39 -1.10
N LEU A 79 7.45 2.30 -1.30
CA LEU A 79 7.53 1.21 -0.34
C LEU A 79 8.82 1.35 0.45
N ALA A 80 8.73 1.39 1.77
CA ALA A 80 9.88 1.43 2.66
C ALA A 80 9.81 0.23 3.62
N ARG A 81 10.98 -0.33 3.95
CA ARG A 81 11.05 -1.41 4.93
C ARG A 81 11.10 -0.81 6.33
N PHE A 82 10.34 -1.39 7.25
CA PHE A 82 10.39 -1.06 8.66
C PHE A 82 11.08 -2.19 9.41
N ASP A 83 12.12 -1.86 10.16
CA ASP A 83 12.81 -2.80 11.03
C ASP A 83 12.37 -2.55 12.49
N PHE A 84 11.70 -3.53 13.08
CA PHE A 84 11.24 -3.48 14.46
C PHE A 84 12.38 -3.50 15.48
N THR A 85 13.53 -4.11 15.13
CA THR A 85 14.68 -4.21 16.03
C THR A 85 15.33 -2.85 16.21
N SER A 86 15.57 -2.13 15.11
CA SER A 86 16.09 -0.75 15.15
C SER A 86 15.02 0.32 15.32
N ASN A 87 13.73 -0.05 15.23
CA ASN A 87 12.58 0.87 15.26
C ASN A 87 12.72 2.01 14.23
N SER A 88 13.15 1.67 13.01
CA SER A 88 13.48 2.63 11.97
C SER A 88 13.03 2.16 10.60
N LEU A 89 12.75 3.12 9.71
CA LEU A 89 12.54 2.85 8.29
C LEU A 89 13.90 2.71 7.58
N SER A 90 13.94 1.98 6.47
CA SER A 90 15.13 1.89 5.62
C SER A 90 15.58 3.25 5.10
N ASP A 91 16.89 3.45 4.92
CA ASP A 91 17.45 4.71 4.41
C ASP A 91 16.94 5.06 3.00
N TYR A 92 16.67 4.04 2.19
CA TYR A 92 16.11 4.16 0.85
C TYR A 92 14.81 3.37 0.74
N PRO A 93 13.84 3.84 -0.08
CA PRO A 93 12.65 3.05 -0.37
C PRO A 93 13.05 1.81 -1.19
N VAL A 94 12.39 0.69 -0.90
CA VAL A 94 12.52 -0.59 -1.62
C VAL A 94 11.95 -0.46 -3.03
N ALA A 95 10.86 0.29 -3.19
CA ALA A 95 10.27 0.57 -4.49
C ALA A 95 9.71 1.99 -4.56
N ARG A 96 9.68 2.54 -5.78
CA ARG A 96 9.14 3.87 -6.08
C ARG A 96 8.35 3.81 -7.38
N LEU A 97 7.04 4.00 -7.27
CA LEU A 97 6.16 4.18 -8.41
C LEU A 97 5.86 5.67 -8.59
N ARG A 98 6.18 6.23 -9.74
CA ARG A 98 5.79 7.61 -10.09
C ARG A 98 4.36 7.61 -10.62
N THR A 99 3.56 8.55 -10.15
CA THR A 99 2.14 8.68 -10.52
C THR A 99 1.88 9.85 -11.47
N GLY A 100 2.93 10.42 -12.09
CA GLY A 100 2.79 11.52 -13.04
C GLY A 100 2.22 12.78 -12.38
N THR A 101 1.19 13.36 -13.01
CA THR A 101 0.47 14.55 -12.52
C THR A 101 -0.47 14.23 -11.36
N ASP A 102 -0.79 12.94 -11.16
CA ASP A 102 -1.77 12.51 -10.18
C ASP A 102 -1.14 12.45 -8.80
N LEU A 103 -1.54 13.36 -7.93
CA LEU A 103 -1.06 13.37 -6.57
C LEU A 103 -1.88 12.37 -5.71
N PRO A 104 -1.26 11.30 -5.17
CA PRO A 104 -1.97 10.40 -4.26
C PRO A 104 -2.11 11.07 -2.88
N TYR A 105 -3.26 11.70 -2.65
CA TYR A 105 -3.51 12.50 -1.44
C TYR A 105 -4.01 11.65 -0.26
N ARG A 106 -4.79 10.61 -0.56
CA ARG A 106 -5.27 9.59 0.37
C ARG A 106 -5.13 8.22 -0.26
N MET A 107 -5.00 7.20 0.58
CA MET A 107 -4.97 5.83 0.11
C MET A 107 -5.69 4.88 1.07
N ALA A 108 -6.18 3.78 0.51
CA ALA A 108 -6.67 2.63 1.24
C ALA A 108 -6.01 1.37 0.67
N VAL A 109 -5.29 0.65 1.52
CA VAL A 109 -4.74 -0.66 1.19
C VAL A 109 -5.80 -1.72 1.49
N HIS A 110 -6.07 -2.61 0.54
CA HIS A 110 -7.01 -3.71 0.74
C HIS A 110 -6.47 -4.66 1.82
N PRO A 111 -7.23 -5.00 2.88
CA PRO A 111 -6.73 -5.82 3.99
C PRO A 111 -6.34 -7.24 3.56
N GLY A 112 -6.97 -7.76 2.49
CA GLY A 112 -6.63 -9.05 1.89
C GLY A 112 -5.32 -9.04 1.08
N GLY A 113 -4.75 -7.86 0.81
CA GLY A 113 -3.51 -7.74 0.04
C GLY A 113 -3.70 -7.68 -1.48
N ASP A 114 -4.91 -7.42 -1.97
CA ASP A 114 -5.22 -7.39 -3.41
C ASP A 114 -4.59 -6.19 -4.12
N GLY A 115 -4.52 -5.05 -3.44
CA GLY A 115 -3.99 -3.81 -4.02
C GLY A 115 -4.28 -2.58 -3.17
N VAL A 116 -4.15 -1.43 -3.80
CA VAL A 116 -4.23 -0.11 -3.15
C VAL A 116 -5.07 0.82 -4.00
N ILE A 117 -6.03 1.50 -3.39
CA ILE A 117 -6.75 2.61 -4.03
C ILE A 117 -6.17 3.92 -3.52
N CYS A 118 -5.79 4.82 -4.42
CA CYS A 118 -5.39 6.18 -4.07
C CYS A 118 -6.36 7.20 -4.65
N SER A 119 -6.75 8.18 -3.85
CA SER A 119 -7.47 9.35 -4.33
C SER A 119 -6.49 10.40 -4.83
N SER A 120 -6.73 10.83 -6.07
CA SER A 120 -6.20 12.05 -6.66
C SER A 120 -7.29 13.12 -6.74
N PRO A 121 -6.97 14.37 -7.09
CA PRO A 121 -7.96 15.47 -7.10
C PRO A 121 -9.20 15.20 -7.96
N GLU A 122 -9.05 14.49 -9.07
CA GLU A 122 -10.14 14.27 -10.04
C GLU A 122 -10.70 12.84 -9.99
N ILE A 123 -9.85 11.85 -9.78
CA ILE A 123 -10.24 10.42 -9.82
C ILE A 123 -9.56 9.60 -8.73
N CYS A 124 -10.11 8.44 -8.39
CA CYS A 124 -9.33 7.42 -7.68
C CYS A 124 -8.68 6.44 -8.65
N ARG A 125 -7.46 6.00 -8.34
CA ARG A 125 -6.73 5.00 -9.12
C ARG A 125 -6.46 3.75 -8.30
N TYR A 126 -6.57 2.60 -8.95
CA TYR A 126 -6.22 1.31 -8.38
C TYR A 126 -4.81 0.89 -8.79
N TYR A 127 -4.04 0.43 -7.80
CA TYR A 127 -2.68 -0.05 -7.97
C TYR A 127 -2.60 -1.49 -7.50
N GLU A 128 -1.93 -2.32 -8.28
CA GLU A 128 -1.68 -3.71 -7.98
C GLU A 128 -0.26 -3.90 -7.47
N TRP A 129 -0.08 -4.87 -6.59
CA TRP A 129 1.25 -5.30 -6.19
C TRP A 129 1.94 -5.99 -7.36
N GLU A 130 3.21 -5.67 -7.55
CA GLU A 130 4.04 -6.27 -8.59
C GLU A 130 5.22 -6.98 -7.94
N THR A 131 5.43 -8.24 -8.26
CA THR A 131 6.63 -8.95 -7.80
C THR A 131 7.76 -8.66 -8.77
N VAL A 132 8.76 -7.88 -8.35
CA VAL A 132 9.82 -7.36 -9.22
C VAL A 132 10.94 -8.40 -9.45
N SER A 133 11.01 -9.45 -8.63
CA SER A 133 11.96 -10.56 -8.78
C SER A 133 11.47 -11.84 -8.12
N THR A 134 12.04 -13.00 -8.47
CA THR A 134 11.81 -14.29 -7.80
C THR A 134 12.19 -14.30 -6.32
N ASP A 135 12.95 -13.30 -5.86
CA ASP A 135 13.17 -13.07 -4.44
C ASP A 135 11.97 -12.31 -3.85
N VAL A 136 11.30 -12.93 -2.89
CA VAL A 136 10.16 -12.44 -2.08
C VAL A 136 10.41 -11.06 -1.42
N GLN A 137 11.65 -10.56 -1.50
CA GLN A 137 12.09 -9.29 -0.91
C GLN A 137 11.85 -8.05 -1.79
N ASN A 138 11.45 -8.19 -3.05
CA ASN A 138 11.22 -7.03 -3.94
C ASN A 138 9.76 -6.90 -4.38
N LEU A 139 8.91 -6.49 -3.43
CA LEU A 139 7.55 -6.06 -3.72
C LEU A 139 7.56 -4.64 -4.32
N GLY A 140 6.89 -4.48 -5.44
CA GLY A 140 6.65 -3.23 -6.14
C GLY A 140 5.16 -2.92 -6.26
N LEU A 141 4.87 -1.85 -6.99
CA LEU A 141 3.51 -1.41 -7.32
C LEU A 141 3.48 -1.03 -8.79
N LYS A 142 2.37 -1.35 -9.44
CA LYS A 142 2.04 -0.86 -10.79
C LYS A 142 0.63 -0.30 -10.81
N LEU A 143 0.38 0.63 -11.73
CA LEU A 143 -0.98 1.08 -12.02
C LEU A 143 -1.75 -0.09 -12.64
N SER A 144 -2.96 -0.36 -12.15
CA SER A 144 -3.83 -1.38 -12.73
C SER A 144 -4.52 -0.84 -13.98
N ASP A 145 -4.69 -1.70 -14.98
CA ASP A 145 -5.55 -1.42 -16.13
C ASP A 145 -7.05 -1.53 -15.77
N LYS A 146 -7.37 -2.01 -14.55
CA LYS A 146 -8.75 -2.05 -14.04
C LYS A 146 -9.21 -0.63 -13.72
N VAL A 147 -10.17 -0.18 -14.50
CA VAL A 147 -10.96 1.01 -14.20
C VAL A 147 -12.08 0.59 -13.24
N ILE A 148 -12.26 1.35 -12.17
CA ILE A 148 -13.39 1.21 -11.25
C ILE A 148 -14.32 2.38 -11.56
N ASP A 149 -15.29 2.14 -12.44
CA ASP A 149 -16.16 3.19 -13.00
C ASP A 149 -16.86 4.01 -11.92
N GLU A 150 -17.20 3.40 -10.78
CA GLU A 150 -17.85 4.09 -9.65
C GLU A 150 -16.94 5.08 -8.91
N LEU A 151 -15.63 5.07 -9.20
CA LEU A 151 -14.64 5.97 -8.60
C LEU A 151 -14.08 7.01 -9.60
N GLU A 152 -14.68 7.07 -10.79
CA GLU A 152 -14.42 8.13 -11.76
C GLU A 152 -15.30 9.36 -11.48
N ASP A 153 -14.74 10.55 -11.64
CA ASP A 153 -15.44 11.84 -11.49
C ASP A 153 -16.17 12.06 -10.15
N ILE A 154 -15.76 11.33 -9.10
CA ILE A 154 -16.29 11.52 -7.74
C ILE A 154 -15.63 12.70 -7.00
N GLY A 155 -14.72 13.40 -7.68
CA GLY A 155 -13.89 14.46 -7.11
C GLY A 155 -12.91 13.95 -6.04
N GLN A 156 -12.24 14.90 -5.37
CA GLN A 156 -11.22 14.59 -4.38
C GLN A 156 -11.82 13.91 -3.14
N GLN A 157 -11.31 12.71 -2.82
CA GLN A 157 -11.66 12.00 -1.59
C GLN A 157 -10.65 12.33 -0.49
N LEU A 158 -11.16 12.85 0.63
CA LEU A 158 -10.39 13.17 1.83
C LEU A 158 -10.31 12.00 2.82
N ALA A 159 -11.17 10.99 2.65
CA ALA A 159 -11.16 9.74 3.40
C ALA A 159 -11.41 8.55 2.47
N LEU A 160 -10.59 7.50 2.64
CA LEU A 160 -10.72 6.20 1.98
C LEU A 160 -10.48 5.11 3.01
N LYS A 161 -11.40 4.16 3.18
CA LYS A 161 -11.19 3.05 4.11
C LYS A 161 -11.99 1.81 3.73
N PHE A 162 -11.30 0.68 3.63
CA PHE A 162 -11.96 -0.62 3.57
C PHE A 162 -12.49 -1.03 4.95
N ASN A 163 -13.59 -1.78 4.96
CA ASN A 163 -13.97 -2.57 6.13
C ASN A 163 -12.91 -3.65 6.42
N TYR A 164 -13.05 -4.35 7.55
CA TYR A 164 -12.07 -5.36 7.97
C TYR A 164 -11.90 -6.50 6.97
N GLU A 165 -12.99 -6.91 6.32
CA GLU A 165 -12.99 -8.00 5.33
C GLU A 165 -12.46 -7.57 3.96
N GLY A 166 -12.40 -6.26 3.67
CA GLY A 166 -12.05 -5.73 2.35
C GLY A 166 -13.21 -5.69 1.35
N SER A 167 -14.36 -6.26 1.68
CA SER A 167 -15.54 -6.35 0.81
C SER A 167 -16.24 -5.01 0.53
N VAL A 168 -16.05 -4.00 1.38
CA VAL A 168 -16.71 -2.69 1.26
C VAL A 168 -15.70 -1.56 1.43
N LEU A 169 -15.76 -0.58 0.52
CA LEU A 169 -14.96 0.64 0.56
C LEU A 169 -15.84 1.84 0.93
N ALA A 170 -15.47 2.56 1.99
CA ALA A 170 -16.06 3.83 2.34
C ALA A 170 -15.22 4.99 1.79
N LEU A 171 -15.92 6.00 1.26
CA LEU A 171 -15.37 7.20 0.65
C LEU A 171 -15.91 8.44 1.37
N GLY A 172 -15.13 9.51 1.44
CA GLY A 172 -15.57 10.80 1.98
C GLY A 172 -14.88 11.94 1.26
N GLY A 173 -15.61 12.63 0.39
CA GLY A 173 -15.12 13.74 -0.42
C GLY A 173 -15.35 15.11 0.19
N GLU A 174 -14.94 16.13 -0.56
CA GLU A 174 -15.32 17.52 -0.26
C GLU A 174 -16.82 17.74 -0.49
N VAL A 175 -17.43 18.60 0.33
CA VAL A 175 -18.79 19.07 0.13
C VAL A 175 -18.70 20.48 -0.45
N GLU A 176 -19.15 20.67 -1.68
CA GLU A 176 -19.36 22.02 -2.22
C GLU A 176 -20.55 22.66 -1.51
N ILE A 177 -20.27 23.56 -0.57
CA ILE A 177 -21.30 24.35 0.11
C ILE A 177 -21.56 25.60 -0.71
N TYR A 178 -22.66 25.60 -1.47
CA TYR A 178 -23.15 26.81 -2.14
C TYR A 178 -23.89 27.67 -1.12
N PHE A 179 -23.31 28.83 -0.78
CA PHE A 179 -24.07 29.90 -0.14
C PHE A 179 -24.76 30.70 -1.25
N PRO A 180 -26.11 30.73 -1.33
CA PRO A 180 -26.78 31.70 -2.18
C PRO A 180 -26.44 33.08 -1.64
N LEU A 181 -25.68 33.86 -2.41
CA LEU A 181 -25.57 35.29 -2.18
C LEU A 181 -26.94 35.89 -2.55
N PHE A 182 -27.59 36.47 -1.54
CA PHE A 182 -28.84 37.21 -1.69
C PHE A 182 -28.72 38.35 -2.70
#